data_AF-A0A520DUW6-F1
#
_entry.id   AF-A0A520DUW6-F1
#
_cell.length_a   1.000
_cell.length_b   1.000
_cell.length_c   1.000
_cell.angle_alpha   90.00
_cell.angle_beta   90.00
_cell.angle_gamma   90.00
#
_symmetry.space_group_name_H-M   'P 1'
#
loop_
_entity.id
_entity.type
_entity.pdbx_description
1 polymer ?
#
loop_
_entity_poly.entity_id
_entity_poly.type
_entity_poly.pdbx_seq_one_letter_code
_entity_poly.pdbx_strand_id
1 'polypeptide(L)'
;MRHAPSVTYPVRGSQAVVALVASVWVLGAAAAFLASFQLDGIGWRQSGLMGCVAIVGLFAWRSPPCFIRQDLTFDGQHWTLGSNTPAQGFQIAAVEVAFDLQFLLLLRLSGPGRAVRWLWLSRRAMPSRWRDLRRAVYSRAPGVPPVSSSGHAAPVDRA
;
A
#
# COMPACT_ATOMS: atom_id res chain seq x y z
N MET A 1 7.65 -27.46 -7.14
CA MET A 1 7.42 -26.15 -6.49
C MET A 1 7.91 -25.08 -7.45
N ARG A 2 7.04 -24.19 -7.96
CA ARG A 2 7.46 -23.18 -8.96
C ARG A 2 8.02 -21.98 -8.21
N HIS A 3 9.33 -21.78 -8.28
CA HIS A 3 9.98 -20.57 -7.77
C HIS A 3 9.41 -19.34 -8.46
N ALA A 4 9.22 -18.26 -7.70
CA ALA A 4 8.78 -17.00 -8.26
C ALA A 4 9.90 -16.38 -9.11
N PRO A 5 9.57 -15.84 -10.29
CA PRO A 5 10.56 -15.21 -11.17
C PRO A 5 11.13 -13.96 -10.48
N SER A 6 12.41 -13.67 -10.73
CA SER A 6 13.00 -12.39 -10.33
C SER A 6 12.32 -11.26 -11.10
N VAL A 7 11.86 -10.23 -10.39
CA VAL A 7 11.07 -9.14 -10.98
C VAL A 7 11.54 -7.80 -10.43
N THR A 8 11.96 -6.93 -11.33
CA THR A 8 12.11 -5.49 -11.07
C THR A 8 10.86 -4.78 -11.57
N TYR A 9 10.18 -4.06 -10.68
CA TYR A 9 8.99 -3.28 -11.00
C TYR A 9 9.13 -1.81 -10.55
N PRO A 10 8.96 -0.84 -11.46
CA PRO A 10 9.10 0.56 -11.12
C PRO A 10 7.89 1.03 -10.30
N VAL A 11 8.17 1.62 -9.14
CA VAL A 11 7.22 2.35 -8.33
C VAL A 11 7.20 3.78 -8.86
N ARG A 12 6.12 4.12 -9.56
CA ARG A 12 5.85 5.49 -10.03
C ARG A 12 4.59 5.99 -9.35
N GLY A 13 4.52 7.31 -9.11
CA GLY A 13 3.29 7.97 -8.68
C GLY A 13 2.10 7.50 -9.52
N SER A 14 1.15 6.84 -8.86
CA SER A 14 0.06 6.13 -9.52
C SER A 14 -1.08 7.11 -9.82
N GLN A 15 -1.25 7.49 -11.09
CA GLN A 15 -2.44 8.23 -11.53
C GLN A 15 -3.74 7.48 -11.22
N ALA A 16 -3.70 6.15 -11.15
CA ALA A 16 -4.84 5.33 -10.79
C ALA A 16 -5.25 5.53 -9.32
N VAL A 17 -4.29 5.78 -8.41
CA VAL A 17 -4.59 6.11 -7.01
C VAL A 17 -5.20 7.50 -6.91
N VAL A 18 -4.63 8.48 -7.63
CA VAL A 18 -5.19 9.84 -7.68
C VAL A 18 -6.62 9.79 -8.22
N ALA A 19 -6.86 9.05 -9.30
CA ALA A 19 -8.19 8.87 -9.87
C ALA A 19 -9.15 8.13 -8.91
N LEU A 20 -8.69 7.10 -8.20
CA LEU A 20 -9.50 6.38 -7.20
C LEU A 20 -9.90 7.32 -6.06
N VAL A 21 -8.95 8.03 -5.47
CA VAL A 21 -9.20 8.99 -4.39
C VAL A 21 -10.14 10.10 -4.87
N ALA A 22 -9.90 10.65 -6.06
CA ALA A 22 -10.78 11.66 -6.65
C ALA A 22 -12.19 11.11 -6.89
N SER A 23 -12.35 9.88 -7.38
CA SER A 23 -13.66 9.27 -7.61
C SER A 23 -14.44 9.05 -6.31
N VAL A 24 -13.76 8.57 -5.26
CA VAL A 24 -14.35 8.41 -3.92
C VAL A 24 -14.77 9.77 -3.35
N TRP A 25 -13.92 10.79 -3.54
CA TRP A 25 -14.23 12.15 -3.12
C TRP A 25 -15.44 12.73 -3.87
N VAL A 26 -15.48 12.61 -5.20
CA VAL A 26 -16.61 13.08 -6.03
C VAL A 26 -17.90 12.35 -5.63
N LEU A 27 -17.84 11.04 -5.39
CA LEU A 27 -19.00 10.28 -4.95
C LEU A 27 -19.49 10.73 -3.56
N GLY A 28 -18.56 10.98 -2.63
CA GLY A 28 -18.90 11.54 -1.32
C GLY A 28 -19.48 12.95 -1.41
N ALA A 29 -18.93 13.81 -2.27
CA ALA A 29 -19.43 15.15 -2.52
C ALA A 29 -20.84 15.12 -3.15
N ALA A 30 -21.07 14.23 -4.13
CA ALA A 30 -22.38 14.02 -4.72
C ALA A 30 -23.39 13.50 -3.69
N ALA A 31 -23.00 12.53 -2.85
CA ALA A 31 -23.87 12.02 -1.79
C ALA A 31 -24.23 13.11 -0.77
N ALA A 32 -23.26 13.92 -0.36
CA ALA A 32 -23.49 15.07 0.52
C ALA A 32 -24.41 16.12 -0.15
N PHE A 33 -24.20 16.39 -1.44
CA PHE A 33 -25.05 17.29 -2.21
C PHE A 33 -26.49 16.78 -2.31
N LEU A 34 -26.70 15.52 -2.71
CA LEU A 34 -28.04 14.91 -2.76
C LEU A 34 -28.72 14.89 -1.38
N ALA A 35 -27.97 14.59 -0.31
CA ALA A 35 -28.50 14.66 1.05
C ALA A 35 -28.94 16.09 1.42
N SER A 36 -28.25 17.12 0.92
CA SER A 36 -28.65 18.50 1.11
C SER A 36 -29.94 18.89 0.40
N PHE A 37 -30.32 18.22 -0.70
CA PHE A 37 -31.62 18.44 -1.37
C PHE A 37 -32.79 17.73 -0.68
N GLN A 38 -32.54 16.62 0.03
CA GLN A 38 -33.59 15.87 0.73
C GLN A 38 -33.92 16.43 2.11
N LEU A 39 -33.03 17.21 2.70
CA LEU A 39 -33.21 17.82 4.01
C LEU A 39 -33.72 19.25 3.85
N ASP A 40 -34.92 19.53 4.38
CA ASP A 40 -35.50 20.87 4.36
C ASP A 40 -34.59 21.87 5.10
N GLY A 41 -33.91 22.72 4.33
CA GLY A 41 -33.10 23.84 4.81
C GLY A 41 -31.59 23.57 4.92
N ILE A 42 -30.80 24.55 4.46
CA ILE A 42 -29.34 24.59 4.64
C ILE A 42 -29.03 24.94 6.09
N GLY A 43 -29.05 23.92 6.96
CA GLY A 43 -28.63 24.02 8.35
C GLY A 43 -27.12 23.80 8.54
N TRP A 44 -26.64 23.99 9.78
CA TRP A 44 -25.23 23.77 10.18
C TRP A 44 -24.69 22.37 9.85
N ARG A 45 -25.58 21.38 9.72
CA ARG A 45 -25.26 19.99 9.33
C ARG A 45 -24.79 19.90 7.88
N GLN A 46 -25.45 20.62 6.96
CA GLN A 46 -25.10 20.61 5.53
C GLN A 46 -23.79 21.37 5.28
N SER A 47 -23.62 22.52 5.93
CA SER A 47 -22.36 23.27 5.87
C SER A 47 -21.20 22.51 6.53
N GLY A 48 -21.45 21.76 7.60
CA GLY A 48 -20.49 20.83 8.19
C GLY A 48 -20.06 19.72 7.23
N LEU A 49 -21.02 19.07 6.56
CA LEU A 49 -20.74 18.03 5.56
C LEU A 49 -19.94 18.57 4.37
N MET A 50 -20.36 19.70 3.80
CA MET A 50 -19.63 20.36 2.70
C MET A 50 -18.25 20.82 3.14
N GLY A 51 -18.10 21.32 4.37
CA GLY A 51 -16.81 21.67 4.96
C GLY A 51 -15.88 20.46 5.09
N CYS A 52 -16.37 19.33 5.59
CA CYS A 52 -15.60 18.09 5.66
C CYS A 52 -15.14 17.61 4.28
N VAL A 53 -16.03 17.62 3.29
CA VAL A 53 -15.70 17.27 1.90
C VAL A 53 -14.63 18.21 1.35
N ALA A 54 -14.77 19.53 1.53
CA ALA A 54 -13.80 20.51 1.07
C ALA A 54 -12.42 20.34 1.72
N ILE A 55 -12.38 20.07 3.03
CA ILE A 55 -11.15 19.83 3.78
C ILE A 55 -10.44 18.57 3.28
N VAL A 56 -11.16 17.47 3.10
CA VAL A 56 -10.59 16.22 2.55
C VAL A 56 -10.05 16.45 1.14
N GLY A 57 -10.76 17.20 0.30
CA GLY A 57 -10.31 17.58 -1.04
C GLY A 57 -9.03 18.41 -1.01
N LEU A 58 -8.94 19.39 -0.10
CA LEU A 58 -7.76 20.23 0.08
C LEU A 58 -6.55 19.42 0.57
N PHE A 59 -6.72 18.51 1.52
CA PHE A 59 -5.65 17.62 1.96
C PHE A 59 -5.19 16.67 0.86
N ALA A 60 -6.12 16.14 0.06
CA ALA A 60 -5.80 15.30 -1.10
C ALA A 60 -5.01 16.08 -2.17
N TRP A 61 -5.40 17.33 -2.45
CA TRP A 61 -4.69 18.21 -3.39
C TRP A 61 -3.30 18.62 -2.90
N ARG A 62 -3.18 18.96 -1.60
CA ARG A 62 -1.91 19.38 -0.99
C ARG A 62 -0.95 18.24 -0.75
N SER A 63 -1.44 17.00 -0.78
CA SER A 63 -0.59 15.81 -0.67
C SER A 63 0.21 15.70 -1.98
N PRO A 64 1.53 15.99 -1.97
CA PRO A 64 2.33 15.79 -3.17
C PRO A 64 2.18 14.33 -3.58
N PRO A 65 1.89 14.02 -4.86
CA PRO A 65 2.00 12.66 -5.32
C PRO A 65 3.41 12.22 -4.99
N CYS A 66 3.58 11.14 -4.24
CA CYS A 66 4.92 10.66 -3.88
C CYS A 66 5.63 10.25 -5.18
N PHE A 67 6.33 11.21 -5.80
CA PHE A 67 7.03 11.08 -7.08
C PHE A 67 8.44 10.49 -6.88
N ILE A 68 8.67 9.81 -5.76
CA ILE A 68 9.92 9.11 -5.55
C ILE A 68 9.88 7.89 -6.46
N ARG A 69 10.64 7.95 -7.56
CA ARG A 69 10.94 6.79 -8.37
C ARG A 69 11.75 5.83 -7.52
N GLN A 70 11.15 4.71 -7.17
CA GLN A 70 11.82 3.61 -6.49
C GLN A 70 11.59 2.37 -7.33
N ASP A 71 12.56 1.47 -7.35
CA ASP A 71 12.41 0.19 -8.05
C ASP A 71 12.20 -0.88 -6.99
N LEU A 72 11.06 -1.56 -7.06
CA LEU A 72 10.79 -2.72 -6.23
C LEU A 72 11.39 -3.93 -6.93
N THR A 73 12.44 -4.50 -6.33
CA THR A 73 13.17 -5.65 -6.84
C THR A 73 12.89 -6.88 -6.00
N PHE A 74 12.56 -7.97 -6.67
CA PHE A 74 12.47 -9.30 -6.09
C PHE A 74 13.52 -10.20 -6.73
N ASP A 75 14.42 -10.74 -5.91
CA ASP A 75 15.53 -11.60 -6.37
C ASP A 75 15.17 -13.10 -6.38
N GLY A 76 13.97 -13.47 -5.91
CA GLY A 76 13.53 -14.86 -5.74
C GLY A 76 13.37 -15.27 -4.27
N GLN A 77 13.99 -14.56 -3.33
CA GLN A 77 13.97 -14.83 -1.89
C GLN A 77 13.65 -13.57 -1.07
N HIS A 78 14.20 -12.42 -1.45
CA HIS A 78 14.10 -11.16 -0.74
C HIS A 78 13.48 -10.07 -1.61
N TRP A 79 12.75 -9.18 -0.95
CA TRP A 79 12.27 -7.94 -1.54
C TRP A 79 13.21 -6.81 -1.14
N THR A 80 13.57 -5.99 -2.12
CA THR A 80 14.39 -4.81 -1.91
C THR A 80 13.73 -3.61 -2.58
N LEU A 81 13.73 -2.47 -1.88
CA LEU A 81 13.23 -1.22 -2.42
C LEU A 81 14.43 -0.33 -2.76
N GLY A 82 14.75 -0.26 -4.05
CA GLY A 82 15.79 0.58 -4.58
C GLY A 82 15.43 2.06 -4.44
N SER A 83 16.29 2.81 -3.77
CA SER A 83 16.23 4.27 -3.73
C SER A 83 17.26 4.82 -4.72
N ASN A 84 17.00 6.01 -5.29
CA ASN A 84 17.97 6.69 -6.16
C ASN A 84 19.30 7.02 -5.44
N THR A 85 19.33 6.90 -4.11
CA THR A 85 20.51 7.05 -3.27
C THR A 85 20.95 5.66 -2.75
N PRO A 86 22.17 5.18 -3.07
CA PRO A 86 22.63 3.83 -2.70
C PRO A 86 22.63 3.54 -1.19
N ALA A 87 22.76 4.57 -0.36
CA ALA A 87 22.86 4.45 1.10
C ALA A 87 21.52 4.25 1.83
N GLN A 88 20.37 4.30 1.14
CA GLN A 88 19.03 4.24 1.75
C GLN A 88 18.15 3.11 1.17
N GLY A 89 18.77 2.03 0.70
CA GLY A 89 18.03 0.82 0.34
C GLY A 89 17.23 0.30 1.53
N PHE A 90 15.90 0.30 1.43
CA PHE A 90 15.04 -0.23 2.48
C PHE A 90 14.98 -1.75 2.35
N GLN A 91 15.60 -2.44 3.32
CA GLN A 91 15.53 -3.89 3.43
C GLN A 91 14.13 -4.29 3.89
N ILE A 92 13.44 -5.09 3.07
CA ILE A 92 12.06 -5.51 3.33
C ILE A 92 12.11 -6.91 3.96
N ALA A 93 11.66 -7.02 5.20
CA ALA A 93 11.52 -8.28 5.91
C ALA A 93 10.25 -9.03 5.49
N ALA A 94 9.15 -8.31 5.23
CA ALA A 94 7.91 -8.91 4.78
C ALA A 94 7.13 -7.98 3.83
N VAL A 95 6.44 -8.59 2.87
CA VAL A 95 5.51 -7.92 1.95
C VAL A 95 4.12 -8.51 2.15
N GLU A 96 3.16 -7.67 2.50
CA GLU A 96 1.76 -8.04 2.64
C GLU A 96 0.92 -7.30 1.59
N VAL A 97 -0.03 -8.01 0.97
CA VAL A 97 -1.05 -7.38 0.13
C VAL A 97 -2.17 -6.90 1.02
N ALA A 98 -2.33 -5.59 1.11
CA ALA A 98 -3.45 -5.00 1.84
C ALA A 98 -4.67 -4.81 0.94
N PHE A 99 -4.46 -4.55 -0.36
CA PHE A 99 -5.55 -4.34 -1.31
C PHE A 99 -5.12 -4.70 -2.73
N ASP A 100 -5.95 -5.45 -3.46
CA ASP A 100 -5.72 -5.81 -4.87
C ASP A 100 -6.97 -5.53 -5.72
N LEU A 101 -6.82 -4.63 -6.68
CA LEU A 101 -7.83 -4.17 -7.62
C LEU A 101 -7.57 -4.68 -9.06
N GLN A 102 -6.79 -5.74 -9.26
CA GLN A 102 -6.30 -6.27 -10.56
C GLN A 102 -5.48 -5.31 -11.43
N PHE A 103 -5.75 -4.01 -11.43
CA PHE A 103 -5.01 -2.94 -12.12
C PHE A 103 -4.23 -2.04 -11.14
N LEU A 104 -4.55 -2.14 -9.85
CA LEU A 104 -3.93 -1.40 -8.76
C LEU A 104 -3.69 -2.36 -7.59
N LEU A 105 -2.56 -2.21 -6.90
CA LEU A 105 -2.16 -3.05 -5.77
C LEU A 105 -1.60 -2.17 -4.66
N LEU A 106 -2.08 -2.36 -3.43
CA LEU A 106 -1.54 -1.75 -2.23
C LEU A 106 -0.75 -2.79 -1.45
N LEU A 107 0.53 -2.53 -1.29
CA LEU A 107 1.43 -3.35 -0.51
C LEU A 107 1.78 -2.65 0.80
N ARG A 108 1.88 -3.44 1.85
CA ARG A 108 2.46 -3.06 3.14
C ARG A 108 3.81 -3.76 3.24
N LEU A 109 4.87 -2.97 3.28
CA LEU A 109 6.25 -3.41 3.43
C LEU A 109 6.65 -3.24 4.89
N SER A 110 7.10 -4.32 5.51
CA SER A 110 7.62 -4.32 6.88
C SER A 110 9.14 -4.48 6.82
N GLY A 111 9.88 -3.57 7.44
CA GLY A 111 11.34 -3.61 7.55
C GLY A 111 11.83 -3.89 8.97
N PRO A 112 13.15 -3.93 9.19
CA PRO A 112 13.72 -4.10 10.52
C PRO A 112 13.30 -2.96 11.46
N GLY A 113 13.14 -3.26 12.74
CA GLY A 113 12.84 -2.25 13.77
C GLY A 113 11.41 -1.68 13.72
N ARG A 114 10.41 -2.45 13.26
CA ARG A 114 8.99 -2.05 13.12
C ARG A 114 8.72 -0.94 12.09
N ALA A 115 9.68 -0.66 11.20
CA ALA A 115 9.43 0.27 10.10
C ALA A 115 8.38 -0.30 9.14
N VAL A 116 7.29 0.44 8.92
CA VAL A 116 6.22 0.07 7.97
C VAL A 116 6.15 1.11 6.87
N ARG A 117 6.11 0.66 5.61
CA ARG A 117 5.92 1.50 4.43
C ARG A 117 4.77 1.00 3.58
N TRP A 118 3.94 1.92 3.10
CA TRP A 118 2.83 1.62 2.20
C TRP A 118 3.20 1.98 0.77
N LEU A 119 2.93 1.07 -0.15
CA LEU A 119 3.31 1.20 -1.55
C LEU A 119 2.13 0.94 -2.46
N TRP A 120 1.78 1.92 -3.28
CA TRP A 120 0.81 1.76 -4.35
C TRP A 120 1.50 1.42 -5.66
N LEU A 121 1.12 0.30 -6.27
CA LEU A 121 1.60 -0.15 -7.56
C LEU A 121 0.44 -0.15 -8.56
N SER A 122 0.69 0.38 -9.75
CA SER A 122 -0.30 0.39 -10.84
C SER A 122 0.19 -0.42 -12.02
N ARG A 123 -0.72 -1.15 -12.68
CA ARG A 123 -0.44 -1.90 -13.92
C ARG A 123 0.11 -1.01 -15.03
N ARG A 124 -0.29 0.27 -15.09
CA ARG A 124 0.15 1.23 -16.11
C ARG A 124 1.66 1.51 -16.07
N ALA A 125 2.33 1.30 -14.92
CA ALA A 125 3.75 1.56 -14.80
C ALA A 125 4.60 0.60 -15.65
N MET A 126 4.25 -0.69 -15.66
CA MET A 126 4.89 -1.71 -16.51
C MET A 126 3.92 -2.88 -16.77
N PRO A 127 3.00 -2.76 -17.75
CA PRO A 127 1.94 -3.74 -17.95
C PRO A 127 2.43 -5.15 -18.27
N SER A 128 3.58 -5.27 -18.94
CA SER A 128 4.21 -6.53 -19.34
C SER A 128 4.62 -7.38 -18.15
N ARG A 129 5.16 -6.76 -17.08
CA ARG A 129 5.62 -7.46 -15.86
C ARG A 129 4.59 -7.53 -14.74
N TRP A 130 3.38 -6.99 -14.96
CA TRP A 130 2.35 -6.90 -13.93
C TRP A 130 1.89 -8.27 -13.40
N ARG A 131 1.71 -9.24 -14.30
CA ARG A 131 1.32 -10.60 -13.91
C ARG A 131 2.43 -11.30 -13.13
N ASP A 132 3.68 -11.07 -13.49
CA ASP A 132 4.83 -11.69 -12.81
C ASP A 132 5.04 -11.09 -11.42
N LEU A 133 4.86 -9.77 -11.29
CA LEU A 133 4.82 -9.09 -10.00
C LEU A 133 3.73 -9.68 -9.09
N ARG A 134 2.49 -9.78 -9.58
CA ARG A 134 1.40 -10.37 -8.78
C ARG A 134 1.73 -11.80 -8.37
N ARG A 135 2.25 -12.61 -9.29
CA ARG A 135 2.70 -13.96 -8.94
C ARG A 135 3.76 -13.94 -7.84
N ALA A 136 4.79 -13.11 -7.95
CA ALA A 136 5.86 -13.01 -6.96
C ALA A 136 5.35 -12.57 -5.57
N VAL A 137 4.40 -11.63 -5.53
CA VAL A 137 3.80 -11.15 -4.28
C VAL A 137 2.90 -12.24 -3.65
N TYR A 138 2.09 -12.93 -4.45
CA TYR A 138 1.16 -13.95 -3.94
C TYR A 138 1.81 -15.31 -3.68
N SER A 139 2.91 -15.63 -4.35
CA SER A 139 3.54 -16.95 -4.24
C SER A 139 4.25 -17.19 -2.91
N ARG A 140 4.32 -16.18 -2.03
CA ARG A 140 5.18 -16.14 -0.84
C ARG A 140 6.65 -16.42 -1.19
N ALA A 141 7.50 -15.41 -1.05
CA ALA A 141 8.86 -15.72 -0.61
C ALA A 141 8.73 -16.48 0.72
N PRO A 142 9.50 -17.55 0.99
CA PRO A 142 9.51 -18.19 2.29
C PRO A 142 9.83 -17.13 3.34
N GLY A 143 8.78 -16.58 3.96
CA GLY A 143 8.93 -15.73 5.11
C GLY A 143 9.65 -16.56 6.14
N VAL A 144 10.80 -16.07 6.57
CA VAL A 144 11.52 -16.60 7.74
C VAL A 144 10.45 -16.91 8.79
N PRO A 145 10.37 -18.18 9.27
CA PRO A 145 9.34 -18.57 10.22
C PRO A 145 9.37 -17.60 11.40
N PRO A 146 8.21 -17.31 12.03
CA PRO A 146 8.21 -16.53 13.24
C PRO A 146 9.23 -17.17 14.18
N VAL A 147 10.18 -16.38 14.69
CA VAL A 147 10.98 -16.80 15.84
C VAL A 147 9.95 -17.12 16.91
N SER A 148 9.66 -18.40 17.07
CA SER A 148 8.94 -18.94 18.19
C SER A 148 9.91 -18.79 19.36
N SER A 149 9.91 -17.61 19.97
CA SER A 149 10.44 -17.41 21.30
C SER A 149 9.49 -18.12 22.27
N SER A 150 9.55 -19.45 22.28
CA SER A 150 8.97 -20.29 23.33
C SER A 150 10.13 -21.00 24.00
N GLY A 151 10.87 -20.22 24.79
CA GLY A 151 11.58 -20.76 25.94
C GLY A 151 10.53 -21.28 26.92
N HIS A 152 10.16 -22.56 26.77
CA HIS A 152 9.56 -23.30 27.86
C HIS A 152 10.70 -24.10 28.50
N ALA A 153 11.19 -23.58 29.62
CA ALA A 153 12.18 -24.24 30.46
C ALA A 153 11.66 -25.63 30.85
N ALA A 154 12.45 -26.66 30.57
CA ALA A 154 12.24 -27.99 31.13
C ALA A 154 12.40 -27.89 32.66
N PRO A 155 11.48 -28.46 33.47
CA PRO A 155 11.73 -28.63 34.89
C PRO A 155 12.83 -29.67 35.06
N VAL A 156 13.94 -29.26 35.68
CA VAL A 156 14.98 -30.15 36.16
C VAL A 156 14.40 -30.96 37.32
N ASP A 157 14.21 -32.26 37.08
CA ASP A 157 14.04 -33.23 38.15
C ASP A 157 15.28 -33.18 39.06
N ARG A 158 15.06 -32.91 40.35
CA ARG A 158 16.01 -33.27 41.40
C ARG A 158 15.37 -34.33 42.28
N ALA A 159 16.08 -35.45 42.34
CA ALA A 159 15.92 -36.56 43.26
C ALA A 159 16.04 -36.12 44.72
#